data_AF-A0A957F648-F1
#
_entry.id   AF-A0A957F648-F1
#
_cell.length_a   1.000
_cell.length_b   1.000
_cell.length_c   1.000
_cell.angle_alpha   90.00
_cell.angle_beta   90.00
_cell.angle_gamma   90.00
#
_symmetry.space_group_name_H-M   'P 1'
#
loop_
_entity.id
_entity.type
_entity.pdbx_description
1 polymer ?
#
loop_
_entity_poly.entity_id
_entity_poly.type
_entity_poly.pdbx_seq_one_letter_code
_entity_poly.pdbx_strand_id
1 'polypeptide(L)' 'MVKIGVACEFAEDGRVQVRRVQVEGQWHTVGQGRQWVDATGRHVLIMLHGETVREIVLHSGELHWELKPARQRFTTA' A
#
# COMPACT_ATOMS: atom_id res chain seq x y z
N MET A 1 0.85 10.19 -8.51
CA MET A 1 1.23 9.36 -7.33
C MET A 1 1.22 10.29 -6.13
N VAL A 2 0.68 9.85 -4.99
CA VAL A 2 0.46 10.71 -3.82
C VAL A 2 1.23 10.11 -2.64
N LYS A 3 2.10 10.92 -2.00
CA LYS A 3 2.78 10.51 -0.76
C LYS A 3 1.75 10.40 0.36
N ILE A 4 1.79 9.31 1.12
CA ILE A 4 0.83 9.03 2.19
C ILE A 4 1.55 8.67 3.48
N GLY A 5 0.90 8.94 4.61
CA GLY A 5 1.30 8.37 5.89
C GLY A 5 0.89 6.89 5.96
N VAL A 6 1.73 6.03 6.52
CA VAL A 6 1.42 4.61 6.72
C VAL A 6 1.82 4.19 8.12
N ALA A 7 0.86 3.67 8.87
CA ALA A 7 1.12 3.00 10.14
C ALA A 7 1.26 1.51 9.89
N CYS A 8 2.46 0.96 10.08
CA CYS A 8 2.78 -0.43 9.83
C CYS A 8 3.81 -0.99 10.82
N GLU A 9 3.85 -2.31 10.90
CA GLU A 9 4.85 -3.09 11.63
C GLU A 9 5.75 -3.82 10.62
N PHE A 10 7.05 -3.85 10.89
CA PHE A 10 8.02 -4.64 10.13
C PHE A 10 8.37 -5.89 10.92
N ALA A 11 8.18 -7.05 10.30
CA ALA A 11 8.63 -8.32 10.85
C ALA A 11 10.08 -8.60 10.45
N GLU A 12 10.78 -9.40 11.25
CA GLU A 12 12.18 -9.80 11.00
C GLU A 12 12.36 -10.57 9.69
N ASP A 13 11.33 -11.26 9.21
CA ASP A 13 11.32 -11.96 7.92
C ASP A 13 11.14 -10.99 6.73
N GLY A 14 11.10 -9.70 7.00
CA GLY A 14 10.93 -8.64 6.01
C GLY A 14 9.48 -8.44 5.57
N ARG A 15 8.48 -9.11 6.16
CA ARG A 15 7.07 -8.78 5.89
C ARG A 15 6.71 -7.45 6.52
N VAL A 16 5.85 -6.71 5.83
CA VAL A 16 5.20 -5.52 6.38
C VAL A 16 3.74 -5.84 6.67
N GLN A 17 3.27 -5.41 7.83
CA GLN A 17 1.86 -5.44 8.22
C GLN A 17 1.33 -4.02 8.33
N VAL A 18 0.60 -3.60 7.30
CA VAL A 18 -0.08 -2.31 7.25
C VAL A 18 -1.35 -2.38 8.10
N ARG A 19 -1.54 -1.38 8.95
CA ARG A 19 -2.73 -1.24 9.81
C ARG A 19 -3.62 -0.09 9.36
N ARG A 20 -3.00 1.06 9.08
CA ARG A 20 -3.70 2.28 8.67
C ARG A 20 -2.90 3.06 7.64
N VAL A 21 -3.61 3.80 6.80
CA VAL A 21 -3.04 4.76 5.85
C VAL A 21 -3.65 6.13 6.05
N GLN A 22 -2.89 7.19 5.78
CA GLN A 22 -3.36 8.56 5.82
C GLN A 22 -3.71 9.02 4.40
N VAL A 23 -4.99 9.23 4.13
CA VAL A 23 -5.51 9.70 2.85
C VAL A 23 -6.28 10.99 3.11
N GLU A 24 -6.02 12.04 2.33
CA GLU A 24 -6.69 13.35 2.49
C GLU A 24 -6.64 13.90 3.93
N GLY A 25 -5.53 13.63 4.63
CA GLY A 25 -5.31 14.06 6.02
C GLY A 25 -5.93 13.16 7.08
N GLN A 26 -6.77 12.18 6.72
CA GLN A 26 -7.45 11.29 7.64
C GLN A 26 -6.84 9.89 7.67
N TRP A 27 -6.83 9.25 8.84
CA TRP A 27 -6.33 7.90 9.02
C TRP A 27 -7.44 6.86 8.84
N HIS A 28 -7.23 5.93 7.92
CA HIS A 28 -8.17 4.86 7.61
C HIS A 28 -7.56 3.49 7.89
N THR A 29 -8.30 2.62 8.58
CA THR A 29 -7.94 1.20 8.71
C THR A 29 -8.06 0.51 7.36
N VAL A 30 -7.15 -0.43 7.10
CA VAL A 30 -7.12 -1.17 5.84
C VAL A 30 -7.11 -2.68 6.08
N GLY A 31 -7.73 -3.41 5.15
CA GLY A 31 -7.37 -4.80 4.92
C GLY A 31 -6.07 -4.88 4.12
N GLN A 32 -5.24 -5.89 4.38
CA GLN A 32 -4.01 -6.13 3.63
C GLN A 32 -4.14 -7.39 2.76
N GLY A 33 -3.75 -7.27 1.51
CA GLY A 33 -3.61 -8.37 0.56
C GLY A 33 -2.15 -8.82 0.39
N ARG A 34 -1.81 -9.20 -0.84
CA ARG A 34 -0.45 -9.64 -1.19
C ARG A 34 0.57 -8.51 -1.01
N GLN A 35 1.79 -8.88 -0.64
CA GLN A 35 2.98 -8.03 -0.73
C GLN A 35 4.06 -8.68 -1.60
N TRP A 36 4.88 -7.87 -2.27
CA TRP A 36 6.03 -8.30 -3.05
C TRP A 36 7.09 -7.19 -3.11
N VAL A 37 8.27 -7.51 -3.64
CA VAL A 37 9.37 -6.56 -3.85
C VAL A 37 9.78 -6.62 -5.32
N ASP A 38 9.97 -5.45 -5.92
CA ASP A 38 10.58 -5.31 -7.25
C ASP A 38 11.56 -4.12 -7.27
N ALA A 39 12.05 -3.73 -8.46
CA ALA A 39 13.02 -2.65 -8.61
C ALA A 39 12.52 -1.28 -8.11
N THR A 40 11.22 -1.09 -7.97
CA THR A 40 10.61 0.16 -7.47
C THR A 40 10.40 0.17 -5.96
N GLY A 41 10.63 -0.96 -5.28
CA GLY A 41 10.56 -1.06 -3.83
C GLY A 41 9.63 -2.16 -3.35
N ARG A 42 9.04 -1.97 -2.16
CA ARG A 42 8.12 -2.94 -1.56
C ARG A 42 6.68 -2.53 -1.82
N HIS A 43 5.92 -3.43 -2.42
CA HIS A 43 4.53 -3.23 -2.78
C HIS A 43 3.63 -3.97 -1.80
N VAL A 44 2.53 -3.32 -1.43
CA VAL A 44 1.49 -3.93 -0.60
C VAL A 44 0.13 -3.58 -1.20
N LEU A 45 -0.71 -4.61 -1.43
CA LEU A 45 -2.12 -4.37 -1.73
C LEU A 45 -2.87 -4.06 -0.44
N ILE A 46 -3.67 -3.01 -0.46
CA ILE A 46 -4.54 -2.61 0.63
C ILE A 46 -5.98 -2.48 0.14
N MET A 47 -6.93 -2.60 1.06
CA MET A 47 -8.34 -2.37 0.83
C MET A 47 -8.86 -1.41 1.90
N LEU A 48 -9.37 -0.26 1.46
CA LEU A 48 -10.13 0.65 2.31
C LEU A 48 -11.58 0.14 2.41
N HIS A 49 -12.26 0.45 3.51
CA HIS A 49 -13.63 0.00 3.72
C HIS A 49 -14.55 0.53 2.61
N GLY A 50 -15.31 -0.36 1.95
CA GLY A 50 -16.22 0.01 0.87
C GLY A 50 -15.53 0.37 -0.46
N GLU A 51 -14.20 0.24 -0.56
CA GLU A 51 -13.43 0.64 -1.73
C GLU A 51 -12.80 -0.54 -2.50
N THR A 52 -12.36 -0.22 -3.72
CA THR A 52 -11.53 -1.09 -4.55
C THR A 52 -10.13 -1.25 -3.97
N VAL A 53 -9.50 -2.40 -4.23
CA VAL A 53 -8.10 -2.66 -3.88
C VAL A 53 -7.19 -1.57 -4.45
N ARG A 54 -6.24 -1.11 -3.64
CA ARG A 54 -5.18 -0.16 -4.01
C ARG A 54 -3.82 -0.79 -3.78
N GLU A 55 -2.80 -0.22 -4.42
CA GLU A 55 -1.39 -0.59 -4.22
C GLU A 55 -0.69 0.57 -3.52
N ILE A 56 0.04 0.28 -2.45
CA ILE A 56 0.99 1.22 -1.85
C ILE A 56 2.42 0.70 -2.05
N VAL A 57 3.36 1.62 -2.22
CA VAL A 57 4.77 1.28 -2.44
C VAL A 57 5.64 2.03 -1.45
N LEU A 58 6.47 1.28 -0.72
CA LEU A 58 7.57 1.82 0.08
C LEU A 58 8.81 1.93 -0.79
N HIS A 59 9.24 3.16 -1.04
CA HIS A 59 10.49 3.47 -1.73
C HIS A 59 11.63 3.43 -0.72
N SER A 60 12.42 2.35 -0.72
CA SER A 60 13.45 2.13 0.31
C SER A 60 14.58 3.16 0.29
N GLY A 61 14.85 3.80 -0.85
CA GLY A 61 15.87 4.85 -0.97
C GLY A 61 15.46 6.19 -0.34
N GLU A 62 14.17 6.49 -0.34
CA GLU A 62 13.62 7.79 0.12
C GLU A 62 12.80 7.66 1.41
N LEU A 63 12.54 6.44 1.87
CA LEU A 63 11.78 6.11 3.09
C LEU A 63 10.38 6.76 3.14
N HIS A 64 9.71 6.85 2.00
CA HIS A 64 8.31 7.28 1.93
C HIS A 64 7.41 6.24 1.27
N TRP A 65 6.13 6.33 1.60
CA TRP A 65 5.08 5.54 1.00
C TRP A 65 4.32 6.34 -0.05
N GLU A 66 3.98 5.69 -1.15
CA GLU A 66 3.12 6.25 -2.20
C GLU A 66 1.89 5.40 -2.41
N LEU A 67 0.75 6.06 -2.57
CA LEU A 67 -0.47 5.43 -3.06
C LEU A 67 -0.48 5.46 -4.59
N LYS A 68 -0.60 4.28 -5.20
CA LYS A 68 -0.87 4.14 -6.61
C LYS A 68 -2.39 4.12 -6.87
N PRO A 69 -2.84 4.71 -8.00
CA PRO A 69 -4.22 4.59 -8.41
C PRO A 69 -4.60 3.11 -8.55
N ALA A 70 -5.87 2.79 -8.33
CA ALA A 70 -6.38 1.45 -8.53
C ALA A 70 -6.02 1.00 -9.96
N ARG A 71 -5.32 -0.13 -10.11
CA ARG A 71 -5.21 -0.74 -11.42
C ARG A 71 -6.63 -1.08 -11.86
N GLN A 72 -7.12 -0.43 -12.91
CA GLN A 72 -8.32 -0.90 -13.60
C GLN A 72 -8.07 -2.36 -13.95
N ARG A 73 -8.94 -3.26 -13.51
CA ARG A 73 -8.89 -4.65 -13.98
C ARG A 73 -9.05 -4.59 -15.50
N PHE A 74 -8.01 -4.99 -16.22
CA PHE A 74 -8.22 -5.59 -17.53
C PHE A 74 -8.89 -6.92 -17.26
N THR A 75 -10.22 -6.93 -17.30
CA THR A 75 -10.99 -8.17 -17.43
C THR A 75 -10.88 -8.55 -18.90
N THR A 76 -9.91 -9.40 -19.24
CA THR A 76 -10.00 -10.14 -20.50
C THR A 76 -11.09 -11.19 -20.28
N ALA A 77 -12.21 -11.02 -20.99
CA ALA A 77 -13.24 -12.03 -21.13
C ALA A 77 -12.72 -13.26 -21.88
#